data_AF-A0A2G6GC69-F1
#
_entry.id   AF-A0A2G6GC69-F1
#
_cell.length_a   1.000
_cell.length_b   1.000
_cell.length_c   1.000
_cell.angle_alpha   90.00
_cell.angle_beta   90.00
_cell.angle_gamma   90.00
#
_symmetry.space_group_name_H-M   'P 1'
#
loop_
_entity.id
_entity.type
_entity.pdbx_description
1 polymer ?
#
loop_
_entity_poly.entity_id
_entity_poly.type
_entity_poly.pdbx_seq_one_letter_code
_entity_poly.pdbx_strand_id
1 'polypeptide(L)' 'MQSNKQKSLVSLKKAKTSLEKIITMIEQDEVCTDIIHQNLSVIGLVQSSNLSLLTAFIENCENTQNQKQEILHIFKLLQK' A
#
# COMPACT_ATOMS: atom_id res chain seq x y z
N MET A 1 -16.81 -11.80 -7.06
CA MET A 1 -16.31 -10.60 -6.35
C MET A 1 -14.94 -10.92 -5.77
N GLN A 2 -13.91 -10.09 -6.00
CA GLN A 2 -12.54 -10.35 -5.54
C GLN A 2 -12.39 -10.02 -4.05
N SER A 3 -11.72 -10.88 -3.26
CA SER A 3 -11.56 -10.65 -1.82
C SER A 3 -10.62 -9.46 -1.54
N ASN A 4 -10.76 -8.82 -0.38
CA ASN A 4 -9.92 -7.68 -0.01
C ASN A 4 -8.42 -8.04 0.06
N LYS A 5 -8.07 -9.27 0.47
CA LYS A 5 -6.70 -9.80 0.38
C LYS A 5 -6.20 -9.93 -1.06
N GLN A 6 -7.06 -10.40 -1.98
CA GLN A 6 -6.71 -10.51 -3.39
C GLN A 6 -6.54 -9.13 -4.04
N LYS A 7 -7.36 -8.13 -3.68
CA LYS A 7 -7.19 -6.74 -4.13
C LYS A 7 -5.85 -6.16 -3.67
N SER A 8 -5.52 -6.34 -2.39
CA SER A 8 -4.22 -5.96 -1.83
C SER A 8 -3.06 -6.60 -2.60
N LEU A 9 -3.12 -7.92 -2.86
CA LEU A 9 -2.09 -8.62 -3.63
C LEU A 9 -1.91 -8.04 -5.03
N VAL A 10 -2.99 -7.69 -5.73
CA VAL A 10 -2.91 -7.07 -7.06
C VAL A 10 -2.26 -5.68 -6.97
N SER A 11 -2.66 -4.84 -6.02
CA SER A 11 -2.06 -3.52 -5.83
C SER A 11 -0.57 -3.61 -5.51
N LEU A 12 -0.15 -4.55 -4.66
CA LEU A 12 1.26 -4.75 -4.32
C LEU A 12 2.08 -5.27 -5.50
N LYS A 13 1.52 -6.16 -6.34
CA LYS A 13 2.20 -6.60 -7.57
C LYS A 13 2.41 -5.44 -8.55
N LYS A 14 1.42 -4.55 -8.68
CA LYS A 14 1.56 -3.32 -9.49
C LYS A 14 2.62 -2.41 -8.91
N ALA A 15 2.60 -2.17 -7.59
CA ALA A 15 3.58 -1.35 -6.91
C ALA A 15 5.00 -1.88 -7.12
N LYS A 16 5.20 -3.21 -7.04
CA LYS A 16 6.48 -3.87 -7.32
C LYS A 16 7.00 -3.53 -8.73
N THR A 17 6.19 -3.76 -9.77
CA THR A 17 6.63 -3.49 -11.15
C THR A 17 6.87 -2.01 -11.41
N SER A 18 6.06 -1.12 -10.82
CA SER A 18 6.30 0.33 -10.87
C SER A 18 7.61 0.72 -10.17
N LEU A 19 7.94 0.10 -9.03
CA LEU A 19 9.18 0.33 -8.31
C LEU A 19 10.41 -0.16 -9.08
N GLU A 20 10.33 -1.33 -9.71
CA GLU A 20 11.37 -1.83 -10.62
C GLU A 20 11.67 -0.81 -11.73
N LYS A 21 10.63 -0.23 -12.33
CA LYS A 21 10.80 0.83 -13.34
C LYS A 21 11.47 2.09 -12.76
N ILE A 22 11.08 2.53 -11.57
CA ILE A 22 11.68 3.71 -10.92
C ILE A 22 13.17 3.49 -10.66
N ILE A 23 13.56 2.29 -10.22
CA ILE A 23 14.97 1.94 -10.03
C ILE A 23 15.74 2.09 -11.35
N THR A 24 15.21 1.54 -12.45
CA THR A 24 15.82 1.71 -13.76
C THR A 24 15.89 3.18 -14.21
N MET A 25 14.87 3.99 -13.92
CA MET A 25 14.89 5.43 -14.22
C MET A 25 16.04 6.14 -13.47
N ILE A 26 16.28 5.78 -12.21
CA ILE A 26 17.41 6.31 -11.44
C ILE A 26 18.75 5.83 -12.01
N GLU A 27 18.86 4.55 -12.37
CA GLU A 27 20.07 3.99 -13.00
C GLU A 27 20.40 4.62 -14.37
N GLN A 28 19.39 5.20 -15.03
CA GLN A 28 19.49 5.85 -16.33
C GLN A 28 19.60 7.38 -16.25
N ASP A 29 19.73 7.95 -15.04
CA ASP A 29 19.78 9.40 -14.79
C ASP A 29 18.58 10.18 -15.40
N GLU A 30 17.39 9.57 -15.37
CA GLU A 30 16.15 10.20 -15.82
C GLU A 30 15.75 11.41 -14.95
N VAL A 31 14.87 12.26 -15.48
CA VAL A 31 14.49 13.52 -14.81
C VAL A 31 13.82 13.26 -13.45
N CYS A 32 14.36 13.90 -12.41
CA CYS A 32 13.91 13.75 -11.02
C CYS A 32 12.40 13.98 -10.82
N THR A 33 11.79 14.91 -11.56
CA THR A 33 10.36 15.21 -11.44
C THR A 33 9.49 14.01 -11.82
N ASP A 34 9.89 13.24 -12.84
CA ASP A 34 9.15 12.06 -13.28
C ASP A 34 9.32 10.91 -12.29
N ILE A 35 10.54 10.75 -11.74
CA ILE A 35 10.82 9.81 -10.66
C ILE A 35 9.95 10.11 -9.43
N ILE A 36 9.83 11.39 -9.05
CA ILE A 36 8.99 11.83 -7.92
C ILE A 36 7.50 11.50 -8.19
N HIS A 37 6.97 11.80 -9.37
CA HIS A 37 5.57 11.48 -9.71
C HIS A 37 5.31 9.96 -9.69
N GLN A 38 6.25 9.16 -10.16
CA GLN A 38 6.13 7.70 -10.12
C GLN A 38 6.21 7.17 -8.69
N ASN A 39 7.09 7.71 -7.85
CA ASN A 39 7.15 7.39 -6.42
C ASN A 39 5.81 7.68 -5.72
N LEU A 40 5.20 8.84 -5.98
CA LEU A 40 3.88 9.19 -5.42
C LEU A 40 2.80 8.19 -5.88
N SER A 41 2.88 7.72 -7.12
CA SER A 41 1.97 6.68 -7.65
C SER A 41 2.14 5.34 -6.92
N VAL A 42 3.38 4.94 -6.63
CA VAL A 42 3.69 3.74 -5.84
C VAL A 42 3.16 3.87 -4.41
N ILE A 43 3.33 5.03 -3.77
CA ILE A 43 2.78 5.29 -2.43
C ILE A 43 1.27 5.10 -2.43
N GLY A 44 0.55 5.63 -3.43
CA GLY A 44 -0.90 5.45 -3.56
C GLY A 44 -1.31 3.97 -3.70
N LEU A 45 -0.55 3.17 -4.46
CA LEU A 45 -0.80 1.72 -4.60
C LEU A 45 -0.61 0.97 -3.27
N VAL A 46 0.45 1.30 -2.52
CA VAL A 46 0.74 0.69 -1.22
C VAL A 46 -0.31 1.09 -0.18
N GLN A 47 -0.70 2.37 -0.13
CA GLN A 47 -1.78 2.85 0.73
C GLN A 47 -3.11 2.14 0.43
N SER A 48 -3.47 2.00 -0.86
CA SER A 48 -4.66 1.27 -1.28
C SER A 48 -4.65 -0.20 -0.85
N SER A 49 -3.48 -0.85 -0.93
CA SER A 49 -3.29 -2.22 -0.42
C SER A 49 -3.52 -2.29 1.09
N ASN A 50 -2.93 -1.35 1.85
CA ASN A 50 -3.07 -1.31 3.30
C ASN A 50 -4.53 -1.12 3.73
N LEU A 51 -5.26 -0.21 3.07
CA LEU A 51 -6.69 -0.02 3.31
C LEU A 51 -7.49 -1.29 3.02
N SER A 52 -7.18 -2.00 1.93
CA SER A 52 -7.84 -3.27 1.61
C SER A 52 -7.58 -4.33 2.69
N LEU A 53 -6.35 -4.45 3.19
CA LEU A 53 -6.02 -5.38 4.28
C LEU A 53 -6.71 -4.99 5.58
N LEU A 54 -6.78 -3.69 5.90
CA LEU A 54 -7.48 -3.20 7.07
C LEU A 54 -8.99 -3.50 6.98
N THR A 55 -9.61 -3.31 5.83
CA THR A 55 -11.02 -3.70 5.63
C THR A 55 -11.20 -5.20 5.84
N ALA A 56 -10.32 -6.04 5.27
CA ALA A 56 -10.37 -7.48 5.49
C ALA A 56 -10.19 -7.85 6.97
N PHE A 57 -9.35 -7.12 7.70
CA PHE A 57 -9.16 -7.31 9.13
C PHE A 57 -10.44 -6.96 9.90
N ILE A 58 -11.03 -5.79 9.65
CA ILE A 58 -12.27 -5.33 10.29
C ILE A 58 -13.43 -6.28 10.02
N GLU A 59 -13.60 -6.74 8.78
CA GLU A 59 -14.66 -7.69 8.39
C GLU A 59 -14.57 -9.04 9.13
N ASN A 60 -13.36 -9.45 9.53
CA ASN A 60 -13.12 -10.72 10.23
C ASN A 60 -12.87 -10.54 11.74
N CYS A 61 -12.99 -9.33 12.26
CA CYS A 61 -12.66 -8.98 13.64
C CYS A 61 -13.86 -9.29 14.57
N GLU A 62 -13.73 -10.29 15.44
CA GLU A 62 -14.54 -10.37 16.66
C GLU A 62 -14.07 -9.26 17.62
N ASN A 63 -14.98 -8.61 18.35
CA ASN A 63 -14.76 -7.39 19.15
C ASN A 63 -13.76 -7.52 20.34
N THR A 64 -12.55 -8.03 20.12
CA THR A 64 -11.51 -8.19 21.12
C THR A 64 -10.72 -6.89 21.32
N GLN A 65 -10.36 -6.61 22.56
CA GLN A 65 -9.67 -5.37 22.92
C GLN A 65 -8.27 -5.26 22.30
N ASN A 66 -7.59 -6.40 22.09
CA ASN A 66 -6.27 -6.45 21.44
C ASN A 66 -6.34 -6.03 19.97
N GLN A 67 -7.35 -6.49 19.22
CA GLN A 67 -7.50 -6.16 17.80
C GLN A 67 -7.84 -4.67 17.59
N LYS A 68 -8.57 -4.05 18.54
CA LYS A 68 -8.81 -2.59 18.52
C LYS A 68 -7.54 -1.77 18.70
N GLN A 69 -6.61 -2.21 19.55
CA GLN A 69 -5.32 -1.54 19.73
C GLN A 69 -4.46 -1.63 18.46
N GLU A 70 -4.49 -2.77 17.78
CA GLU A 70 -3.76 -3.00 16.53
C GLU A 70 -4.28 -2.09 15.40
N ILE A 71 -5.61 -1.95 15.25
CA ILE A 71 -6.22 -0.98 14.32
C ILE A 71 -5.75 0.45 14.63
N LEU A 72 -5.78 0.86 15.90
CA LEU A 72 -5.34 2.20 16.30
C LEU A 72 -3.86 2.44 15.99
N HIS A 73 -3.02 1.42 16.14
CA HIS A 73 -1.61 1.49 15.77
C HIS A 73 -1.43 1.68 14.25
N ILE A 74 -2.14 0.89 13.44
CA ILE A 74 -2.13 0.99 11.97
C ILE A 74 -2.59 2.38 11.51
N PHE A 75 -3.66 2.94 12.08
CA PHE A 75 -4.12 4.29 11.75
C PHE A 75 -3.06 5.37 11.99
N LYS A 76 -2.29 5.27 13.09
CA LYS A 76 -1.19 6.20 13.37
C LYS A 76 -0.06 6.11 12.35
N LEU A 77 0.17 4.94 11.75
CA LEU A 77 1.15 4.76 10.69
C LEU A 77 0.70 5.38 9.36
N LEU A 78 -0.61 5.43 9.10
CA LEU A 78 -1.17 6.01 7.87
C LEU A 78 -1.25 7.54 7.88
N GLN A 79 -1.09 8.18 9.05
CA GLN A 79 -1.16 9.65 9.22
C GLN A 79 0.21 10.34 9.24
N LYS A 80 1.30 9.58 9.15
CA LYS A 80 2.66 10.10 9.01
C LYS A 80 3.03 10.22 7.54
#